data_AF-A0A6G3WXY5-F1
#
_entry.id   AF-A0A6G3WXY5-F1
#
_cell.length_a   1.000
_cell.length_b   1.000
_cell.length_c   1.000
_cell.angle_alpha   90.00
_cell.angle_beta   90.00
_cell.angle_gamma   90.00
#
_symmetry.space_group_name_H-M   'P 1'
#
loop_
_entity.id
_entity.type
_entity.pdbx_description
1 polymer ?
#
loop_
_entity_poly.entity_id
_entity_poly.type
_entity_poly.pdbx_seq_one_letter_code
_entity_poly.pdbx_strand_id
1 'polypeptide(L)'
;MNAVVATSVFAVFMVAAVVLGLLALRGRGKGGGLAEWSVGGRSLGPVFIWVLMAGEGYTSFSYLGAAGWGYNYGAPVLYVVAYMSCGYAIGYVVGP
;
A
#
# COMPACT_ATOMS: atom_id res chain seq x y z
N MET A 1 26.87 -3.17 -7.98
CA MET A 1 25.69 -2.58 -8.66
C MET A 1 26.04 -1.15 -9.04
N ASN A 2 25.80 -0.73 -10.28
CA ASN A 2 26.22 0.59 -10.73
C ASN A 2 25.27 1.65 -10.15
N ALA A 3 25.77 2.61 -9.36
CA ALA A 3 24.92 3.57 -8.63
C ALA A 3 23.96 4.31 -9.56
N VAL A 4 24.43 4.63 -10.78
CA VAL A 4 23.63 5.24 -11.85
C VAL A 4 22.39 4.42 -12.19
N VAL A 5 22.49 3.08 -12.22
CA VAL A 5 21.36 2.20 -12.52
C VAL A 5 20.35 2.20 -11.37
N ALA A 6 20.80 2.16 -10.11
CA ALA A 6 19.89 2.17 -8.97
C ALA A 6 19.13 3.50 -8.87
N THR A 7 19.83 4.63 -9.01
CA THR A 7 19.23 5.96 -8.94
C THR A 7 18.30 6.23 -10.12
N SER A 8 18.65 5.76 -11.33
CA SER A 8 17.79 5.93 -12.51
C SER A 8 16.48 5.14 -12.39
N VAL A 9 16.54 3.88 -11.94
CA VAL A 9 15.34 3.07 -11.70
C VAL A 9 14.44 3.73 -10.67
N PHE A 10 14.99 4.16 -9.53
CA PHE A 10 14.23 4.87 -8.50
C PHE A 10 13.56 6.14 -9.04
N ALA A 11 14.31 6.98 -9.75
CA ALA A 11 13.81 8.24 -10.31
C ALA A 11 12.67 8.00 -11.30
N VAL A 12 12.80 7.02 -12.19
CA VAL A 12 11.75 6.65 -13.15
C VAL A 12 10.47 6.21 -12.43
N PHE A 13 10.59 5.35 -11.42
CA PHE A 13 9.42 4.91 -10.63
C PHE A 13 8.74 6.07 -9.88
N MET A 14 9.51 6.98 -9.30
CA MET A 14 8.96 8.16 -8.62
C MET A 14 8.22 9.09 -9.60
N VAL A 15 8.81 9.38 -10.75
CA VAL A 15 8.16 10.19 -11.79
C VAL A 15 6.88 9.51 -12.27
N ALA A 16 6.92 8.20 -12.51
CA ALA A 16 5.75 7.44 -12.93
C ALA A 16 4.63 7.49 -11.88
N ALA A 17 4.94 7.32 -10.59
CA ALA A 17 3.97 7.40 -9.50
C ALA A 17 3.30 8.78 -9.43
N VAL A 18 4.08 9.86 -9.55
CA VAL A 18 3.56 11.24 -9.58
C VAL A 18 2.67 11.46 -10.80
N VAL A 19 3.12 11.04 -11.99
CA VAL A 19 2.35 11.17 -13.23
C VAL A 19 1.03 10.42 -13.12
N LEU A 20 1.02 9.18 -12.62
CA LEU A 20 -0.20 8.40 -12.40
C LEU A 20 -1.16 9.11 -11.42
N GLY A 21 -0.64 9.67 -10.33
CA GLY A 21 -1.42 10.46 -9.38
C GLY A 21 -2.06 11.70 -10.03
N LEU A 22 -1.31 12.42 -10.86
CA LEU A 22 -1.83 13.58 -11.61
C LEU A 22 -2.85 13.17 -12.68
N LEU A 23 -2.64 12.04 -13.35
CA LEU A 23 -3.58 11.50 -14.31
C LEU A 23 -4.89 11.06 -13.63
N ALA A 24 -4.83 10.52 -12.41
CA ALA A 24 -6.01 10.16 -11.63
C ALA A 24 -6.88 11.38 -11.23
N LEU A 25 -6.29 12.59 -11.27
CA LEU A 25 -7.04 13.85 -11.09
C LEU A 25 -7.73 14.33 -12.37
N ARG A 26 -7.30 13.88 -13.56
CA ARG A 26 -7.90 14.29 -14.83
C ARG A 26 -9.27 13.65 -14.99
N GLY A 27 -10.30 14.46 -15.21
CA GLY A 27 -11.68 13.99 -15.42
C GLY A 27 -12.50 13.81 -14.14
N ARG A 28 -11.89 13.91 -12.94
CA ARG A 28 -12.63 14.07 -11.68
C ARG A 28 -13.10 15.53 -11.58
N GLY A 29 -14.34 15.79 -11.97
CA GLY A 29 -15.01 17.06 -11.68
C GLY A 29 -15.12 17.32 -10.16
N LYS A 30 -15.54 18.53 -9.76
CA LYS A 30 -15.74 18.96 -8.35
C LYS A 30 -16.72 18.11 -7.50
N GLY A 31 -17.22 16.97 -8.00
CA GLY A 31 -18.33 16.20 -7.45
C GLY A 31 -17.97 14.87 -6.79
N GLY A 32 -16.69 14.54 -6.60
CA GLY A 32 -16.32 13.33 -5.84
C GLY A 32 -16.57 13.52 -4.34
N GLY A 33 -17.71 13.07 -3.85
CA GLY A 33 -18.00 13.05 -2.41
C GLY A 33 -17.04 12.16 -1.63
N LEU A 34 -17.15 12.13 -0.29
CA LEU A 34 -16.28 11.34 0.59
C LEU A 34 -16.16 9.86 0.17
N ALA A 35 -17.22 9.24 -0.34
CA ALA A 35 -17.17 7.85 -0.81
C ALA A 35 -16.27 7.64 -2.04
N GLU A 36 -16.22 8.61 -2.96
CA GLU A 36 -15.37 8.54 -4.15
C GLU A 36 -13.88 8.74 -3.80
N TRP A 37 -13.63 9.54 -2.76
CA TRP A 37 -12.28 9.79 -2.24
C TRP A 37 -11.78 8.66 -1.34
N SER A 38 -12.61 8.20 -0.39
CA SER A 38 -12.22 7.18 0.60
C SER A 38 -12.24 5.76 0.05
N VAL A 39 -13.20 5.40 -0.83
CA VAL A 39 -13.40 4.02 -1.31
C VAL A 39 -13.53 3.89 -2.83
N GLY A 40 -13.20 4.94 -3.59
CA GLY A 40 -13.30 4.92 -5.06
C GLY A 40 -14.70 4.58 -5.59
N GLY A 41 -15.74 4.99 -4.85
CA GLY A 41 -17.13 4.71 -5.20
C GLY A 41 -17.52 3.23 -5.13
N ARG A 42 -16.71 2.39 -4.45
CA ARG A 42 -16.89 0.93 -4.34
C ARG A 42 -16.90 0.21 -5.70
N SER A 43 -16.28 0.81 -6.71
CA SER A 43 -16.31 0.33 -8.11
C SER A 43 -15.09 -0.50 -8.54
N LEU A 44 -14.04 -0.54 -7.72
CA LEU A 44 -12.70 -1.04 -8.11
C LEU A 44 -12.64 -2.55 -8.37
N GLY A 45 -13.68 -3.32 -8.04
CA GLY A 45 -13.69 -4.77 -8.24
C GLY A 45 -12.65 -5.51 -7.38
N PRO A 46 -12.75 -6.84 -7.26
CA PRO A 46 -11.95 -7.60 -6.30
C PRO A 46 -10.45 -7.54 -6.59
N VAL A 47 -10.02 -7.65 -7.85
CA VAL A 47 -8.59 -7.71 -8.20
C VAL A 47 -7.84 -6.45 -7.78
N PHE A 48 -8.36 -5.25 -8.08
CA PHE A 48 -7.71 -4.01 -7.66
C PHE A 48 -7.71 -3.84 -6.14
N ILE A 49 -8.79 -4.25 -5.46
CA ILE A 49 -8.85 -4.19 -3.99
C ILE A 49 -7.74 -5.04 -3.37
N TRP A 50 -7.51 -6.26 -3.86
CA TRP A 50 -6.43 -7.13 -3.37
C TRP A 50 -5.04 -6.53 -3.60
N VAL A 51 -4.80 -5.94 -4.79
CA VAL A 51 -3.53 -5.28 -5.09
C VAL A 51 -3.31 -4.04 -4.21
N LEU A 52 -4.35 -3.24 -3.99
CA LEU A 52 -4.30 -2.06 -3.12
C LEU A 52 -4.05 -2.46 -1.66
N MET A 53 -4.75 -3.48 -1.16
CA MET A 53 -4.55 -4.02 0.19
C MET A 53 -3.12 -4.52 0.39
N ALA A 54 -2.55 -5.20 -0.61
CA ALA A 54 -1.14 -5.60 -0.58
C ALA A 54 -0.22 -4.37 -0.53
N GLY A 55 -0.47 -3.36 -1.36
CA GLY A 55 0.31 -2.12 -1.37
C GLY A 55 0.26 -1.34 -0.05
N GLU A 56 -0.89 -1.32 0.63
CA GLU A 56 -1.06 -0.67 1.93
C GLU A 56 -0.43 -1.50 3.07
N GLY A 57 -0.52 -2.83 2.99
CA GLY A 57 0.01 -3.74 4.02
C GLY A 57 1.52 -3.91 4.01
N TYR A 58 2.17 -3.80 2.85
CA TYR A 58 3.63 -3.95 2.73
C TYR A 58 4.33 -2.59 2.77
N THR A 59 4.85 -2.25 3.94
CA THR A 59 5.51 -0.96 4.19
C THR A 59 7.00 -1.15 4.50
N SER A 60 7.71 -0.05 4.73
CA SER A 60 9.10 -0.08 5.22
C SER A 60 9.26 -0.90 6.51
N PHE A 61 8.24 -0.92 7.38
CA PHE A 61 8.24 -1.77 8.56
C PHE A 61 8.33 -3.26 8.20
N SER A 62 7.56 -3.71 7.20
CA SER A 62 7.53 -5.11 6.78
C SER A 62 8.90 -5.59 6.29
N TYR A 63 9.61 -4.76 5.53
CA TYR A 63 10.90 -5.12 4.94
C TYR A 63 12.11 -4.90 5.84
N LEU A 64 12.13 -3.82 6.64
CA LEU A 64 13.28 -3.46 7.48
C LEU A 64 13.05 -3.83 8.94
N GLY A 65 11.88 -3.50 9.48
CA GLY A 65 11.54 -3.70 10.88
C GLY A 65 11.26 -5.16 11.22
N ALA A 66 10.22 -5.74 10.64
CA ALA A 66 9.80 -7.12 10.90
C ALA A 66 10.90 -8.12 10.51
N ALA A 67 11.48 -8.00 9.30
CA ALA A 67 12.57 -8.87 8.89
C ALA A 67 13.81 -8.74 9.81
N GLY A 68 14.17 -7.51 10.21
CA GLY A 68 15.27 -7.27 11.14
C GLY A 68 15.00 -7.85 12.53
N TRP A 69 13.75 -7.79 13.02
CA TRP A 69 13.39 -8.39 14.30
C TRP A 69 13.38 -9.91 14.24
N GLY A 70 12.88 -10.49 13.14
CA GLY A 70 12.97 -11.93 12.87
C GLY A 70 14.41 -12.43 12.82
N TYR A 71 15.33 -11.65 12.24
CA TYR A 71 16.77 -11.98 12.24
C TYR A 71 17.37 -12.03 13.66
N ASN A 72 17.02 -11.08 14.52
CA ASN A 72 17.60 -10.97 15.86
C ASN A 72 16.95 -11.89 16.90
N TYR A 73 15.64 -12.13 16.79
CA TYR A 73 14.85 -12.80 17.84
C TYR A 73 14.08 -14.03 17.36
N GLY A 74 14.01 -14.28 16.05
CA GLY A 74 13.38 -15.46 15.47
C GLY A 74 11.85 -15.44 15.55
N ALA A 75 11.27 -16.54 16.02
CA ALA A 75 9.83 -16.82 15.98
C ALA A 75 8.88 -15.77 16.61
N PRO A 76 9.27 -14.96 17.62
CA PRO A 76 8.39 -13.92 18.16
C PRO A 76 7.83 -12.96 17.10
N VAL A 77 8.54 -12.73 15.99
CA VAL A 77 8.07 -11.88 14.86
C VAL A 77 6.74 -12.31 14.27
N LEU A 78 6.33 -13.57 14.46
CA LEU A 78 5.06 -14.09 13.98
C LEU A 78 3.85 -13.39 14.61
N TYR A 79 4.02 -12.60 15.69
CA TYR A 79 2.97 -11.69 16.18
C TYR A 79 2.46 -10.75 15.08
N VAL A 80 3.32 -10.37 14.11
CA VAL A 80 2.93 -9.52 12.96
C VAL A 80 1.82 -10.18 12.15
N VAL A 81 1.91 -11.49 11.92
CA VAL A 81 0.87 -12.24 11.20
C VAL A 81 -0.42 -12.26 12.01
N ALA A 82 -0.33 -12.57 13.31
CA ALA A 82 -1.50 -12.66 14.18
C ALA A 82 -2.25 -11.32 14.29
N TYR A 83 -1.56 -10.22 14.61
CA TYR A 83 -2.23 -8.94 14.78
C TYR A 83 -2.72 -8.36 13.45
N MET A 84 -2.01 -8.59 12.33
CA MET A 84 -2.47 -8.13 11.01
C MET A 84 -3.74 -8.87 10.59
N SER A 85 -3.84 -10.19 10.80
CA SER A 85 -5.08 -10.94 10.51
C SER A 85 -6.26 -10.41 11.32
N CYS A 86 -6.09 -10.16 12.61
CA CYS A 86 -7.12 -9.55 13.46
C CYS A 86 -7.44 -8.11 13.02
N GLY A 87 -6.42 -7.32 12.71
CA GLY A 87 -6.54 -5.93 12.27
C GLY A 87 -7.32 -5.79 10.97
N TYR A 88 -7.05 -6.63 9.98
CA TYR A 88 -7.81 -6.65 8.72
C TYR A 88 -9.25 -7.12 8.92
N ALA A 89 -9.50 -8.09 9.80
CA ALA A 89 -10.86 -8.52 10.13
C ALA A 89 -11.68 -7.38 10.78
N ILE A 90 -11.07 -6.62 11.69
CA ILE A 90 -11.70 -5.43 12.30
C ILE A 90 -11.84 -4.31 11.26
N GLY A 91 -10.82 -4.07 10.45
CA GLY A 91 -10.81 -3.07 9.39
C GLY A 91 -11.91 -3.29 8.36
N TYR A 92 -12.24 -4.54 8.05
CA TYR A 92 -13.39 -4.88 7.19
C TYR A 92 -14.74 -4.43 7.77
N VAL A 93 -14.89 -4.46 9.09
CA VAL A 93 -16.16 -4.11 9.77
C VAL A 93 -16.27 -2.61 10.04
N VAL A 94 -15.16 -1.96 10.38
CA VAL A 94 -15.12 -0.55 10.83
C VAL A 94 -14.74 0.41 9.70
N GLY A 95 -14.03 -0.08 8.68
CA GLY A 95 -13.65 0.71 7.52
C GLY A 95 -14.87 1.15 6.68
N PRO A 96 -14.75 2.26 5.94
CA PRO A 96 -15.82 2.77 5.06
C PRO A 96 -16.22 1.81 3.93
#